data_AF-A0A645EN05-F1
#
_entry.id   AF-A0A645EN05-F1
#
_cell.length_a   1.000
_cell.length_b   1.000
_cell.length_c   1.000
_cell.angle_alpha   90.00
_cell.angle_beta   90.00
_cell.angle_gamma   90.00
#
_symmetry.space_group_name_H-M   'P 1'
#
loop_
_entity.id
_entity.type
_entity.pdbx_description
1 polymer ?
#
loop_
_entity_poly.entity_id
_entity_poly.type
_entity_poly.pdbx_seq_one_letter_code
_entity_poly.pdbx_strand_id
1 'polypeptide(L)' 'MEKLIECNPDVVVLSSAIFKDPDGIEAGFKKCRTAIDDAAKKFNLE' A
#
# COMPACT_ATOMS: atom_id res chain seq x y z
N MET A 1 1.47 3.89 -5.34
CA MET A 1 2.11 2.76 -4.64
C MET A 1 3.27 2.22 -5.46
N GLU A 2 3.07 1.91 -6.74
CA GLU A 2 4.10 1.31 -7.63
C GLU A 2 5.49 1.95 -7.56
N LYS A 3 5.64 3.26 -7.80
CA LYS A 3 6.95 3.95 -7.73
C LYS A 3 7.66 3.82 -6.38
N LEU A 4 6.90 3.69 -5.28
CA LEU A 4 7.46 3.50 -3.95
C LEU A 4 7.96 2.07 -3.78
N ILE A 5 7.16 1.09 -4.22
CA ILE A 5 7.48 -0.34 -4.10
C ILE A 5 8.60 -0.75 -5.05
N GLU A 6 8.75 -0.10 -6.21
CA GLU A 6 9.90 -0.27 -7.11
C GLU A 6 11.25 -0.04 -6.39
N CYS A 7 11.28 0.84 -5.39
CA CYS A 7 12.47 1.08 -4.57
C CYS A 7 12.73 -0.01 -3.51
N ASN A 8 11.91 -1.06 -3.46
CA ASN A 8 11.96 -2.16 -2.50
C ASN A 8 12.16 -1.73 -1.03
N PRO A 9 11.24 -0.92 -0.47
CA PRO A 9 11.36 -0.44 0.91
C PRO A 9 11.01 -1.55 1.92
N ASP A 10 11.74 -1.60 3.04
CA ASP A 10 11.41 -2.51 4.16
C ASP A 10 10.12 -2.11 4.88
N VAL A 11 9.82 -0.81 4.96
CA VAL A 11 8.68 -0.26 5.70
C VAL A 11 8.01 0.86 4.94
N VAL A 12 6.67 0.82 4.85
CA VAL A 12 5.84 1.90 4.31
C VAL A 12 4.93 2.43 5.42
N VAL A 13 5.05 3.72 5.74
CA VAL A 13 4.21 4.38 6.75
C VAL A 13 3.08 5.14 6.05
N LEU A 14 1.84 4.83 6.43
CA LEU A 14 0.63 5.42 5.86
C LEU A 14 -0.17 6.10 6.97
N SER A 15 -0.48 7.37 6.79
CA SER A 15 -1.30 8.15 7.72
C SER A 15 -2.67 8.46 7.09
N SER A 16 -2.85 9.63 6.47
CA SER A 16 -4.15 10.05 5.93
C SER A 16 -4.74 9.09 4.90
N ALA A 17 -3.92 8.32 4.18
CA ALA A 17 -4.38 7.30 3.24
C ALA A 17 -5.23 6.19 3.89
N ILE A 18 -5.02 5.91 5.18
CA ILE A 18 -5.81 4.94 5.96
C ILE A 18 -6.87 5.69 6.78
N PHE A 19 -6.47 6.73 7.52
CA PHE A 19 -7.37 7.36 8.50
C PHE A 19 -8.45 8.26 7.90
N LYS A 20 -8.28 8.71 6.65
CA LYS A 20 -9.26 9.56 5.96
C LYS A 20 -9.96 8.83 4.80
N ASP A 21 -9.86 7.50 4.74
CA ASP A 21 -10.59 6.74 3.73
C ASP A 21 -12.11 6.90 3.97
N PRO A 22 -12.90 7.27 2.95
CA PRO A 22 -14.32 7.52 3.10
C PRO A 22 -15.12 6.27 3.50
N ASP A 23 -14.59 5.08 3.19
CA ASP A 23 -15.21 3.80 3.54
C ASP A 23 -14.73 3.27 4.91
N GLY A 24 -13.95 4.08 5.64
CA GLY A 24 -13.46 3.79 6.98
C GLY A 24 -12.05 3.18 7.01
N ILE A 25 -11.49 3.12 8.22
CA ILE A 25 -10.09 2.73 8.47
C ILE A 25 -9.78 1.34 7.92
N GLU A 26 -10.69 0.37 8.11
CA GLU A 26 -10.51 -1.01 7.63
C GLU A 26 -10.43 -1.07 6.10
N ALA A 27 -11.30 -0.33 5.42
CA ALA A 27 -11.30 -0.26 3.96
C ALA A 27 -10.03 0.43 3.43
N GLY A 28 -9.61 1.53 4.07
CA GLY A 28 -8.36 2.22 3.76
C GLY A 28 -7.14 1.31 3.91
N PHE A 29 -7.07 0.53 4.99
CA PHE A 29 -6.03 -0.48 5.19
C PHE A 29 -6.03 -1.53 4.08
N LYS A 30 -7.19 -2.14 3.78
CA LYS A 30 -7.32 -3.17 2.73
C LYS A 30 -6.86 -2.65 1.37
N LYS A 31 -7.36 -1.47 0.95
CA LYS A 31 -6.96 -0.82 -0.30
C LYS A 31 -5.45 -0.59 -0.38
N CYS A 32 -4.86 -0.08 0.70
CA CYS A 32 -3.42 0.17 0.76
C CYS A 32 -2.61 -1.14 0.70
N ARG A 33 -3.01 -2.19 1.44
CA ARG A 33 -2.32 -3.49 1.42
C ARG A 33 -2.40 -4.13 0.04
N THR A 34 -3.59 -4.18 -0.57
CA THR A 34 -3.75 -4.72 -1.94
C THR A 34 -2.88 -3.96 -2.95
N ALA A 35 -2.83 -2.62 -2.87
CA ALA A 35 -1.98 -1.83 -3.75
C ALA A 35 -0.47 -2.09 -3.55
N ILE A 36 -0.05 -2.49 -2.35
CA ILE A 36 1.33 -2.92 -2.07
C ILE A 36 1.56 -4.30 -2.69
N ASP A 37 0.68 -5.27 -2.43
CA ASP A 37 0.79 -6.65 -2.95
C ASP A 37 0.85 -6.68 -4.49
N ASP A 38 -0.03 -5.93 -5.14
CA ASP A 38 -0.09 -5.88 -6.60
C ASP A 38 1.17 -5.23 -7.20
N ALA A 39 1.72 -4.23 -6.52
CA ALA A 39 2.98 -3.62 -6.94
C ALA A 39 4.18 -4.55 -6.68
N ALA A 40 4.23 -5.23 -5.53
CA ALA A 40 5.30 -6.17 -5.20
C ALA A 40 5.36 -7.33 -6.20
N LYS A 41 4.20 -7.91 -6.55
CA LYS A 41 4.08 -8.93 -7.61
C LYS A 41 4.59 -8.42 -8.95
N LYS A 42 4.26 -7.18 -9.33
CA LYS A 42 4.71 -6.58 -10.60
C LYS A 42 6.24 -6.46 -10.68
N PHE A 43 6.90 -6.21 -9.55
CA PHE A 43 8.36 -6.06 -9.47
C PHE A 43 9.10 -7.33 -9.05
N ASN A 44 8.41 -8.48 -8.90
CA ASN A 44 8.96 -9.75 -8.42
C ASN A 44 9.68 -9.62 -7.06
N LEU A 45 9.05 -8.90 -6.12
CA LEU A 45 9.55 -8.70 -4.75
C LEU A 45 8.93 -9.68 -3.74
N GLU A 46 8.02 -10.56 -4.19
CA GLU A 46 7.38 -11.65 -3.43
C GLU A 46 7.31 -12.94 -4.26
#